data_AF-C3KCF2-F1
#
_entry.id   AF-C3KCF2-F1
#
_cell.length_a   1.000
_cell.length_b   1.000
_cell.length_c   1.000
_cell.angle_alpha   90.00
_cell.angle_beta   90.00
_cell.angle_gamma   90.00
#
_symmetry.space_group_name_H-M   'P 1'
#
loop_
_entity.id
_entity.type
_entity.pdbx_description
1 polymer ?
#
loop_
_entity_poly.entity_id
_entity_poly.type
_entity_poly.pdbx_seq_one_letter_code
_entity_poly.pdbx_strand_id
1 'polypeptide(L)'
;MTCYRRPGQNVESVAADQGSRWGAVRPLALGFTGRLCTYNIAKEAIRALTRSAAREWGVDNITVNNLLPVADTWGDAYDAPAPTNVLGRYGSPEDDIAPVVLFLASQDAQFIAGYSLTPDGGQIIDSAR
;
A
#
# COMPACT_ATOMS: atom_id res chain seq x y z
N MET A 1 4.98 -4.32 1.67
CA MET A 1 4.98 -4.09 3.13
C MET A 1 6.34 -3.49 3.48
N THR A 2 6.34 -2.26 3.99
CA THR A 2 7.53 -1.52 4.39
C THR A 2 7.48 -1.29 5.89
N CYS A 3 8.60 -1.49 6.57
CA CYS A 3 8.72 -1.28 8.01
C CYS A 3 9.80 -0.22 8.27
N TYR A 4 9.53 0.71 9.18
CA TYR A 4 10.48 1.73 9.60
C TYR A 4 10.48 1.83 11.13
N ARG A 5 11.67 1.84 11.74
CA ARG A 5 11.83 1.99 13.20
C ARG A 5 12.17 3.44 13.54
N ARG A 6 11.32 4.09 14.32
CA ARG A 6 11.49 5.46 14.79
C ARG A 6 12.61 5.54 15.84
N PRO A 7 13.52 6.51 15.75
CA PRO A 7 14.52 6.77 16.79
C PRO A 7 13.90 7.49 18.01
N GLY A 8 14.20 7.02 19.23
CA GLY A 8 14.21 7.86 20.44
C GLY A 8 12.91 8.13 21.23
N GLN A 9 11.91 7.23 21.28
CA GLN A 9 10.76 7.42 22.18
C GLN A 9 10.60 6.26 23.18
N ASN A 10 10.41 6.60 24.46
CA ASN A 10 10.12 5.66 25.55
C ASN A 10 8.69 5.13 25.40
N VAL A 11 8.53 3.83 25.68
CA VAL A 11 7.29 3.08 25.45
C VAL A 11 6.30 3.35 26.58
N GLU A 12 5.20 4.04 26.32
CA GLU A 12 4.00 4.02 27.16
C GLU A 12 2.86 3.33 26.41
N SER A 13 2.16 2.43 27.11
CA SER A 13 1.17 1.52 26.55
C SER A 13 -0.12 2.25 26.15
N VAL A 14 -0.57 2.04 24.91
CA VAL A 14 -1.88 2.53 24.43
C VAL A 14 -2.79 1.33 24.18
N ALA A 15 -3.95 1.35 24.85
CA ALA A 15 -5.00 0.35 24.76
C ALA A 15 -5.62 0.29 23.35
N ALA A 16 -5.95 -0.93 22.91
CA ALA A 16 -6.54 -1.19 21.59
C ALA A 16 -8.03 -0.79 21.55
N ASP A 17 -8.37 0.17 20.69
CA ASP A 17 -9.76 0.46 20.34
C ASP A 17 -10.26 -0.46 19.20
N GLN A 18 -11.46 -1.02 19.45
CA GLN A 18 -12.19 -1.91 18.57
C GLN A 18 -13.18 -1.10 17.74
N GLY A 19 -13.09 -1.23 16.43
CA GLY A 19 -14.15 -0.82 15.52
C GLY A 19 -13.58 -0.29 14.23
N SER A 20 -13.90 -0.95 13.10
CA SER A 20 -14.32 -0.27 11.86
C SER A 20 -14.35 -1.22 10.66
N ARG A 21 -15.59 -1.44 10.17
CA ARG A 21 -16.02 -1.45 8.76
C ARG A 21 -15.03 -1.99 7.73
N TRP A 22 -15.31 -3.20 7.25
CA TRP A 22 -14.69 -3.83 6.10
C TRP A 22 -14.96 -3.03 4.82
N GLY A 23 -14.00 -2.20 4.41
CA GLY A 23 -14.00 -1.59 3.08
C GLY A 23 -13.87 -2.68 2.03
N ALA A 24 -14.88 -2.81 1.16
CA ALA A 24 -14.91 -3.80 0.09
C ALA A 24 -13.73 -3.61 -0.86
N VAL A 25 -12.98 -4.69 -1.06
CA VAL A 25 -11.86 -4.75 -1.98
C VAL A 25 -12.45 -4.88 -3.38
N ARG A 26 -12.48 -3.77 -4.12
CA ARG A 26 -12.88 -3.81 -5.52
C ARG A 26 -11.77 -4.50 -6.33
N PRO A 27 -12.07 -5.59 -7.07
CA PRO A 27 -11.09 -6.19 -7.95
C PRO A 27 -10.75 -5.20 -9.08
N LEU A 28 -9.45 -5.05 -9.34
CA LEU A 28 -8.92 -4.27 -10.45
C LEU A 28 -9.43 -4.86 -11.77
N ALA A 29 -10.24 -4.09 -12.49
CA ALA A 29 -10.90 -4.50 -13.74
C ALA A 29 -9.93 -4.51 -14.94
N LEU A 30 -8.80 -5.20 -14.82
CA LEU A 30 -7.78 -5.31 -15.89
C LEU A 30 -7.99 -6.55 -16.80
N GLY A 31 -9.21 -7.09 -16.90
CA GLY A 31 -9.51 -8.17 -17.86
C GLY A 31 -8.87 -9.53 -17.55
N PHE A 32 -8.26 -9.73 -16.38
CA PHE A 32 -7.74 -11.04 -15.95
C PHE A 32 -8.88 -11.98 -15.47
N THR A 33 -9.71 -12.45 -16.39
CA THR A 33 -10.74 -13.45 -16.12
C THR A 33 -10.09 -14.83 -15.89
N GLY A 34 -9.84 -15.17 -14.62
CA GLY A 34 -9.61 -16.58 -14.21
C GLY A 34 -8.51 -16.85 -13.18
N ARG A 35 -7.66 -15.88 -12.81
CA ARG A 35 -6.57 -16.10 -11.82
C ARG A 35 -6.49 -15.04 -10.72
N LEU A 36 -7.45 -14.13 -10.65
CA LEU A 36 -7.44 -13.06 -9.65
C LEU A 36 -7.87 -13.52 -8.26
N CYS A 37 -8.61 -14.62 -8.09
CA CYS A 37 -9.17 -14.98 -6.79
C CYS A 37 -8.07 -15.25 -5.73
N THR A 38 -7.15 -16.17 -6.01
CA THR A 38 -6.06 -16.50 -5.08
C THR A 38 -5.09 -15.33 -4.90
N TYR A 39 -4.81 -14.59 -5.98
CA TYR A 39 -4.01 -13.37 -5.92
C TYR A 39 -4.65 -12.31 -5.01
N ASN A 40 -5.94 -12.02 -5.20
CA ASN A 40 -6.70 -11.06 -4.41
C ASN A 40 -6.72 -11.50 -2.93
N ILE A 41 -7.01 -12.77 -2.65
CA ILE A 41 -6.95 -13.30 -1.28
C ILE A 41 -5.57 -13.05 -0.66
N ALA A 42 -4.48 -13.40 -1.37
CA ALA A 42 -3.13 -13.22 -0.87
C ALA A 42 -2.78 -11.74 -0.63
N LYS A 43 -3.16 -10.84 -1.56
CA LYS A 43 -2.89 -9.40 -1.42
C LYS A 43 -3.76 -8.73 -0.34
N GLU A 44 -4.98 -9.20 -0.13
CA GLU A 44 -5.80 -8.77 1.00
C GLU A 44 -5.30 -9.28 2.34
N ALA A 45 -4.80 -10.50 2.39
CA ALA A 45 -4.15 -11.03 3.58
C ALA A 45 -2.96 -10.15 3.98
N ILE A 46 -2.15 -9.69 3.01
CA ILE A 46 -1.05 -8.73 3.26
C ILE A 46 -1.57 -7.39 3.80
N ARG A 47 -2.67 -6.85 3.26
CA ARG A 47 -3.28 -5.61 3.76
C ARG A 47 -3.78 -5.77 5.20
N ALA A 48 -4.40 -6.90 5.53
CA ALA A 48 -4.83 -7.20 6.90
C ALA A 48 -3.63 -7.36 7.84
N LEU A 49 -2.61 -8.13 7.44
CA LEU A 49 -1.37 -8.33 8.18
C LEU A 49 -0.67 -7.01 8.49
N THR A 50 -0.64 -6.08 7.54
CA THR A 50 -0.04 -4.74 7.72
C THR A 50 -0.69 -4.00 8.90
N ARG A 51 -2.03 -4.05 9.03
CA ARG A 51 -2.73 -3.40 10.14
C ARG A 51 -2.48 -4.09 11.49
N SER A 52 -2.46 -5.42 11.51
CA SER A 52 -2.14 -6.18 12.73
C SER A 52 -0.70 -5.90 13.18
N ALA A 53 0.28 -6.00 12.28
CA ALA A 53 1.68 -5.74 12.58
C ALA A 53 1.92 -4.27 13.00
N ALA A 54 1.24 -3.29 12.39
CA ALA A 54 1.34 -1.90 12.81
C ALA A 54 0.85 -1.68 14.25
N ARG A 55 -0.21 -2.38 14.68
CA ARG A 55 -0.71 -2.32 16.06
C ARG A 55 0.25 -3.02 17.03
N GLU A 56 0.75 -4.20 16.66
CA GLU A 56 1.60 -5.01 17.51
C GLU A 56 3.00 -4.43 17.67
N TRP A 57 3.63 -3.96 16.59
CA TRP A 57 5.02 -3.47 16.60
C TRP A 57 5.13 -1.96 16.88
N GLY A 58 4.00 -1.27 17.04
CA GLY A 58 3.98 0.15 17.44
C GLY A 58 4.70 0.40 18.76
N VAL A 59 4.66 -0.56 19.70
CA VAL A 59 5.40 -0.51 20.98
C VAL A 59 6.92 -0.50 20.79
N ASP A 60 7.42 -1.13 19.74
CA ASP A 60 8.84 -1.14 19.38
C ASP A 60 9.27 0.08 18.55
N ASN A 61 8.36 1.05 18.45
CA ASN A 61 8.50 2.25 17.65
C ASN A 61 8.55 1.94 16.14
N ILE A 62 7.93 0.84 15.69
CA ILE A 62 7.96 0.42 14.28
C ILE A 62 6.64 0.75 13.60
N THR A 63 6.71 1.56 12.53
CA THR A 63 5.57 1.81 11.64
C THR A 63 5.59 0.80 10.51
N VAL A 64 4.43 0.20 10.23
CA VAL A 64 4.26 -0.79 9.16
C VAL A 64 3.24 -0.27 8.17
N ASN A 65 3.61 -0.16 6.89
CA ASN A 65 2.74 0.34 5.84
C ASN A 65 2.74 -0.57 4.61
N ASN A 66 1.71 -0.45 3.79
CA ASN A 66 1.56 -1.20 2.56
C ASN A 66 1.49 -0.25 1.35
N LEU A 67 2.12 -0.68 0.25
CA LEU A 67 2.13 0.05 -1.01
C LEU A 67 1.47 -0.78 -2.10
N LEU A 68 0.71 -0.10 -2.95
CA LEU A 68 -0.08 -0.66 -4.03
C LEU A 68 0.21 0.11 -5.32
N PRO A 69 1.42 -0.04 -5.87
CA PRO A 69 1.83 0.70 -7.04
C PRO A 69 1.23 0.13 -8.33
N VAL A 70 1.16 0.98 -9.34
CA VAL A 70 1.07 0.58 -10.75
C VAL A 70 2.25 1.20 -11.46
N ALA A 71 3.21 0.37 -11.87
CA ALA A 71 4.44 0.80 -12.49
C ALA A 71 4.82 -0.12 -13.65
N ASP A 72 5.58 0.42 -14.60
CA ASP A 72 6.06 -0.30 -15.76
C ASP A 72 7.20 -1.24 -15.38
N THR A 73 6.84 -2.49 -15.09
CA THR A 73 7.79 -3.55 -14.72
C THR A 73 7.60 -4.82 -15.56
N TRP A 74 6.78 -4.76 -16.60
CA TRP A 74 6.37 -5.96 -17.35
C TRP A 74 7.44 -6.42 -18.36
N GLY A 75 8.41 -5.56 -18.67
CA GLY A 75 9.49 -5.80 -19.62
C GLY A 75 9.05 -5.68 -21.08
N ASP A 76 10.02 -5.56 -21.99
CA ASP A 76 9.80 -5.21 -23.40
C ASP A 76 8.87 -6.17 -24.18
N ALA A 77 8.68 -7.40 -23.68
CA ALA A 77 7.89 -8.43 -24.33
C ALA A 77 6.39 -8.35 -24.01
N TYR A 78 5.97 -7.49 -23.08
CA TYR A 78 4.59 -7.38 -22.66
C TYR A 78 3.92 -6.15 -23.27
N ASP A 79 2.93 -6.38 -24.13
CA ASP A 79 2.07 -5.33 -24.66
C ASP A 79 1.03 -4.93 -23.60
N ALA A 80 1.42 -3.99 -22.74
CA ALA A 80 0.55 -3.48 -21.70
C ALA A 80 -0.60 -2.67 -22.32
N PRO A 81 -1.86 -2.86 -21.86
CA PRO A 81 -2.97 -2.02 -22.28
C PRO A 81 -2.69 -0.53 -22.07
N ALA A 82 -3.40 0.35 -22.77
CA ALA A 82 -3.28 1.77 -22.49
C ALA A 82 -3.69 2.08 -21.02
N PRO A 83 -2.93 2.93 -20.29
CA PRO A 83 -3.27 3.28 -18.92
C PRO A 83 -4.59 4.04 -18.87
N THR A 84 -5.42 3.71 -17.86
CA THR A 84 -6.72 4.34 -17.63
C THR A 84 -6.71 5.33 -16.46
N ASN A 85 -5.53 5.62 -15.92
CA ASN A 85 -5.35 6.53 -14.80
C ASN A 85 -5.40 8.00 -15.24
N VAL A 86 -5.55 8.91 -14.27
CA VAL A 86 -5.69 10.36 -14.52
C VAL A 86 -4.45 10.93 -15.21
N LEU A 87 -3.26 10.42 -14.89
CA LEU A 87 -2.00 10.89 -15.46
C LEU A 87 -1.71 10.35 -16.87
N GLY A 88 -2.53 9.43 -17.40
CA GLY A 88 -2.40 8.88 -18.75
C GLY A 88 -1.11 8.12 -19.03
N ARG A 89 -0.40 7.65 -17.99
CA ARG A 89 0.88 6.94 -18.11
C ARG A 89 1.06 5.91 -16.99
N TYR A 90 1.83 4.87 -17.25
CA TYR A 90 2.33 4.00 -16.18
C TYR A 90 3.45 4.69 -15.38
N GLY A 91 3.56 4.36 -14.09
CA GLY A 91 4.61 4.90 -13.23
C GLY A 91 5.97 4.27 -13.55
N SER A 92 7.05 5.04 -13.42
CA SER A 92 8.41 4.51 -13.38
C SER A 92 8.71 3.94 -11.98
N PRO A 93 9.30 2.74 -11.87
CA PRO A 93 9.77 2.20 -10.60
C PRO A 93 10.71 3.16 -9.85
N GLU A 94 11.63 3.80 -10.58
CA GLU A 94 12.66 4.69 -10.04
C GLU A 94 12.13 6.08 -9.74
N ASP A 95 11.38 6.68 -10.66
CA ASP A 95 11.00 8.09 -10.56
C ASP A 95 9.67 8.29 -9.81
N ASP A 96 8.74 7.33 -9.87
CA ASP A 96 7.41 7.47 -9.26
C ASP A 96 7.23 6.61 -8.01
N ILE A 97 7.77 5.39 -7.97
CA ILE A 97 7.54 4.46 -6.85
C ILE A 97 8.60 4.58 -5.76
N ALA A 98 9.89 4.61 -6.14
CA ALA A 98 10.99 4.68 -5.17
C ALA A 98 10.90 5.88 -4.22
N PRO A 99 10.53 7.11 -4.66
CA PRO A 99 10.40 8.23 -3.74
C PRO A 99 9.31 8.03 -2.69
N VAL A 100 8.21 7.34 -3.03
CA VAL A 100 7.13 7.02 -2.08
C VAL A 100 7.59 5.99 -1.05
N VAL A 101 8.37 4.98 -1.47
CA VAL A 101 9.00 4.02 -0.56
C VAL A 101 9.97 4.73 0.38
N LEU A 102 10.80 5.62 -0.16
CA LEU A 102 11.78 6.38 0.61
C LEU A 102 11.09 7.30 1.63
N PHE A 103 10.02 7.97 1.25
CA PHE A 103 9.18 8.75 2.16
C PHE A 103 8.68 7.90 3.33
N LEU A 104 8.10 6.72 3.06
CA LEU A 104 7.62 5.80 4.09
C LEU A 104 8.74 5.23 4.97
N ALA A 105 9.97 5.21 4.48
CA ALA A 105 11.16 4.81 5.22
C ALA A 105 11.88 5.98 5.90
N SER A 106 11.33 7.20 5.83
CA SER A 106 11.91 8.42 6.39
C SER A 106 11.21 8.83 7.69
N GLN A 107 11.79 9.82 8.38
CA GLN A 107 11.16 10.43 9.56
C GLN A 107 9.88 11.21 9.22
N ASP A 108 9.72 11.64 7.97
CA ASP A 108 8.56 12.43 7.55
C ASP A 108 7.26 11.60 7.58
N ALA A 109 7.38 10.26 7.51
CA ALA A 109 6.26 9.33 7.63
C ALA A 109 6.08 8.77 9.06
N GLN A 110 6.72 9.34 10.08
CA GLN A 110 6.71 8.79 11.45
C GLN A 110 5.32 8.67 12.10
N PHE A 111 4.31 9.36 11.56
CA PHE A 111 2.93 9.32 12.04
C PHE A 111 1.98 8.56 11.10
N ILE A 112 2.53 7.83 10.13
CA ILE A 112 1.77 7.01 9.19
C ILE A 112 2.04 5.54 9.51
N ALA A 113 1.02 4.83 10.02
CA ALA A 113 1.12 3.42 10.36
C ALA A 113 -0.16 2.66 10.01
N GLY A 114 -0.02 1.42 9.56
CA GLY A 114 -1.11 0.54 9.15
C GLY A 114 -1.79 0.97 7.84
N TYR A 115 -1.23 1.93 7.12
CA TYR A 115 -1.88 2.56 5.98
C TYR A 115 -1.52 1.86 4.65
N SER A 116 -2.44 1.94 3.69
CA SER A 116 -2.27 1.39 2.33
C SER A 116 -2.25 2.54 1.33
N LEU A 117 -1.07 2.85 0.79
CA LEU A 117 -0.85 3.90 -0.19
C LEU A 117 -0.86 3.33 -1.60
N THR A 118 -1.50 4.04 -2.53
CA THR A 118 -1.71 3.57 -3.90
C THR A 118 -1.11 4.56 -4.90
N PRO A 119 0.23 4.55 -5.10
CA PRO A 119 0.86 5.36 -6.15
C PRO A 119 0.57 4.73 -7.52
N ASP A 120 -0.57 5.07 -8.12
CA ASP A 120 -1.06 4.48 -9.38
C ASP A 120 -1.44 5.51 -10.45
N GLY A 121 -1.09 6.79 -10.24
CA GLY A 121 -1.44 7.89 -11.15
C GLY A 121 -2.93 8.24 -11.15
N GLY A 122 -3.70 7.84 -10.13
CA GLY A 122 -5.14 8.07 -10.04
C GLY A 122 -5.96 6.98 -10.74
N GLN A 123 -5.45 5.75 -10.81
CA GLN A 123 -6.18 4.62 -11.38
C GLN A 123 -7.34 4.20 -10.46
N ILE A 124 -7.10 4.20 -9.16
CA ILE A 124 -8.10 3.96 -8.12
C ILE A 124 -8.33 5.29 -7.40
N ILE A 125 -9.37 6.00 -7.81
CA ILE A 125 -9.87 7.16 -7.09
C ILE A 125 -10.96 6.67 -6.16
N ASP A 126 -10.76 6.86 -4.85
CA ASP A 126 -11.85 6.69 -3.90
C ASP A 126 -12.89 7.79 -4.15
N SER A 127 -13.94 7.44 -4.88
CA SER A 127 -14.98 8.38 -5.30
C SER A 127 -15.89 8.84 -4.16
N ALA A 128 -15.72 8.35 -2.93
CA ALA A 128 -16.45 8.82 -1.76
C ALA A 128 -15.73 8.44 -0.45
N ARG A 129 -15.00 9.40 0.11
CA ARG A 129 -14.65 9.44 1.53
C ARG A 129 -15.28 10.67 2.18
#